data_AF-A0A2X3CCL5-F1
#
_entry.id   AF-A0A2X3CCL5-F1
#
_cell.length_a   1.000
_cell.length_b   1.000
_cell.length_c   1.000
_cell.angle_alpha   90.00
_cell.angle_beta   90.00
_cell.angle_gamma   90.00
#
_symmetry.space_group_name_H-M   'P 1'
#
loop_
_entity.id
_entity.type
_entity.pdbx_description
1 polymer ?
#
loop_
_entity_poly.entity_id
_entity_poly.type
_entity_poly.pdbx_seq_one_letter_code
_entity_poly.pdbx_strand_id
1 'polypeptide(L)'
;MAAELRSAVQHLAVEDAADQLPKLSRDIDSVQLLAGAYGDAVAPWLENWQELQRAIEHDDRSVFEYFRRQALAAEPFWLHSGKR
;
A
#
# COMPACT_ATOMS: atom_id res chain seq x y z
N MET A 1 2.48 -4.85 -10.04
CA MET A 1 2.42 -5.14 -8.59
C MET A 1 2.42 -3.83 -7.80
N ALA A 2 3.53 -3.35 -7.23
CA ALA A 2 3.94 -1.95 -7.22
C ALA A 2 2.98 -0.82 -7.71
N ALA A 3 2.98 -0.61 -9.03
CA ALA A 3 2.19 0.40 -9.72
C ALA A 3 0.69 0.06 -9.71
N GLU A 4 0.33 -1.22 -9.59
CA GLU A 4 -1.06 -1.67 -9.49
C GLU A 4 -1.62 -1.38 -8.10
N LEU A 5 -0.82 -1.54 -7.04
CA LEU A 5 -1.16 -1.18 -5.67
C LEU A 5 -1.39 0.34 -5.55
N ARG A 6 -0.44 1.14 -6.07
CA ARG A 6 -0.60 2.59 -6.14
C ARG A 6 -1.82 3.01 -6.96
N SER A 7 -2.02 2.41 -8.14
CA SER A 7 -3.17 2.73 -9.00
C SER A 7 -4.51 2.38 -8.34
N ALA A 8 -4.57 1.28 -7.59
CA ALA A 8 -5.77 0.85 -6.87
C ALA A 8 -6.16 1.83 -5.74
N VAL A 9 -5.17 2.48 -5.12
CA VAL A 9 -5.39 3.37 -3.96
C VAL A 9 -5.43 4.85 -4.33
N GLN A 10 -4.87 5.25 -5.47
CA GLN A 10 -4.80 6.65 -5.90
C GLN A 10 -6.17 7.34 -5.92
N HIS A 11 -7.19 6.63 -6.38
CA HIS A 11 -8.57 7.13 -6.48
C HIS A 11 -9.54 6.46 -5.51
N LEU A 12 -9.04 5.67 -4.54
CA LEU A 12 -9.88 4.98 -3.59
C LEU A 12 -10.50 5.98 -2.62
N ALA A 13 -11.83 6.12 -2.67
CA ALA A 13 -12.59 6.83 -1.67
C ALA A 13 -12.73 5.96 -0.41
N VAL A 14 -12.77 6.59 0.77
CA VAL A 14 -12.93 5.88 2.05
C VAL A 14 -14.21 5.03 2.07
N GLU A 15 -15.28 5.53 1.46
CA GLU A 15 -16.58 4.86 1.36
C GLU A 15 -16.56 3.60 0.49
N ASP A 16 -15.63 3.50 -0.47
CA ASP A 16 -15.46 2.33 -1.34
C ASP A 16 -14.32 1.41 -0.83
N ALA A 17 -13.61 1.81 0.23
CA ALA A 17 -12.37 1.17 0.65
C ALA A 17 -12.59 -0.24 1.20
N ALA A 18 -13.72 -0.46 1.89
CA ALA A 18 -14.10 -1.77 2.42
C ALA A 18 -14.25 -2.82 1.31
N ASP A 19 -14.81 -2.44 0.16
CA ASP A 19 -14.98 -3.34 -0.99
C ASP A 19 -13.64 -3.71 -1.65
N GLN A 20 -12.65 -2.83 -1.52
CA GLN A 20 -11.29 -3.06 -2.05
C GLN A 20 -10.37 -3.78 -1.05
N LEU A 21 -10.79 -3.94 0.20
CA LEU A 21 -9.97 -4.53 1.27
C LEU A 21 -9.39 -5.92 0.93
N PRO A 22 -10.16 -6.87 0.33
CA PRO A 22 -9.61 -8.18 -0.02
C PRO A 22 -8.48 -8.11 -1.06
N LYS A 23 -8.59 -7.18 -2.01
CA LYS A 23 -7.56 -6.95 -3.03
C LYS A 23 -6.33 -6.29 -2.42
N LEU A 24 -6.54 -5.26 -1.59
CA LEU A 24 -5.47 -4.55 -0.89
C LEU A 24 -4.64 -5.50 -0.01
N SER A 25 -5.31 -6.32 0.80
CA SER A 25 -4.66 -7.32 1.66
C SER A 25 -3.80 -8.28 0.85
N ARG A 26 -4.34 -8.84 -0.25
CA ARG A 26 -3.59 -9.76 -1.12
C ARG A 26 -2.34 -9.10 -1.72
N ASP A 27 -2.45 -7.85 -2.15
CA ASP A 27 -1.34 -7.14 -2.77
C ASP A 27 -0.27 -6.78 -1.71
N ILE A 28 -0.66 -6.46 -0.47
CA ILE A 28 0.24 -6.28 0.69
C ILE A 28 0.97 -7.59 1.02
N ASP A 29 0.24 -8.71 1.14
CA ASP A 29 0.82 -10.03 1.42
C ASP A 29 1.85 -10.43 0.35
N SER A 30 1.53 -10.15 -0.93
CA SER A 30 2.42 -10.42 -2.05
C SER A 30 3.71 -9.62 -1.96
N VAL A 31 3.64 -8.34 -1.57
CA VAL A 31 4.83 -7.52 -1.33
C VAL A 31 5.62 -8.05 -0.12
N GLN A 32 4.95 -8.44 0.96
CA GLN A 32 5.61 -8.96 2.15
C GLN A 32 6.36 -10.28 1.89
N LEU A 33 5.84 -11.15 1.03
CA LEU A 33 6.56 -12.37 0.59
C LEU A 33 7.80 -12.03 -0.22
N LEU A 34 7.75 -10.97 -1.02
CA LEU A 34 8.87 -10.54 -1.86
C LEU A 34 9.87 -9.64 -1.13
N ALA A 35 9.46 -9.03 -0.01
CA ALA A 35 10.26 -8.14 0.83
C ALA A 35 11.58 -8.77 1.29
N GLY A 36 11.62 -10.09 1.50
CA GLY A 36 12.85 -10.82 1.82
C GLY A 36 13.97 -10.66 0.78
N ALA A 37 13.64 -10.32 -0.47
CA ALA A 37 14.61 -10.04 -1.52
C ALA A 37 15.15 -8.59 -1.51
N TYR A 38 14.53 -7.68 -0.75
CA TYR A 38 14.81 -6.23 -0.77
C TYR A 38 15.36 -5.69 0.55
N GLY A 39 15.49 -6.53 1.59
CA GLY A 39 16.08 -6.16 2.88
C GLY A 39 15.27 -5.11 3.66
N ASP A 40 15.89 -4.47 4.65
CA ASP A 40 15.19 -3.58 5.60
C ASP A 40 14.54 -2.34 4.98
N ALA A 41 14.92 -1.96 3.75
CA ALA A 41 14.40 -0.80 3.04
C ALA A 41 12.90 -0.91 2.69
N VAL A 42 12.36 -2.13 2.65
CA VAL A 42 10.93 -2.38 2.38
C VAL A 42 10.03 -2.09 3.58
N ALA A 43 10.56 -2.17 4.81
CA ALA A 43 9.74 -2.16 6.02
C ALA A 43 8.96 -0.84 6.21
N PRO A 44 9.59 0.35 6.11
CA PRO A 44 8.86 1.63 6.25
C PRO A 44 7.87 1.87 5.10
N TRP A 45 8.17 1.35 3.91
CA TRP A 45 7.26 1.43 2.77
C TRP A 45 6.03 0.57 3.00
N LEU A 46 6.21 -0.68 3.43
CA LEU A 46 5.14 -1.64 3.68
C LEU A 46 4.26 -1.23 4.86
N GLU A 47 4.84 -0.64 5.90
CA GLU A 47 4.13 -0.14 7.08
C GLU A 47 3.00 0.83 6.71
N ASN A 48 3.25 1.78 5.78
CA ASN A 48 2.22 2.72 5.32
C ASN A 48 1.00 2.01 4.70
N TRP A 49 1.20 0.88 4.01
CA TRP A 49 0.10 0.13 3.41
C TRP A 49 -0.64 -0.73 4.43
N GLN A 50 0.08 -1.30 5.41
CA GLN A 50 -0.53 -2.05 6.51
C GLN A 50 -1.36 -1.14 7.42
N GLU A 51 -0.89 0.06 7.71
CA GLU A 51 -1.66 1.05 8.47
C GLU A 51 -2.87 1.56 7.69
N LEU A 52 -2.75 1.71 6.36
CA LEU A 52 -3.90 2.00 5.51
C LEU A 52 -4.95 0.88 5.58
N GLN A 53 -4.53 -0.39 5.52
CA GLN A 53 -5.43 -1.53 5.68
C GLN A 53 -6.16 -1.48 7.03
N ARG A 54 -5.43 -1.28 8.13
CA ARG A 54 -6.01 -1.16 9.48
C ARG A 54 -7.02 -0.02 9.57
N ALA A 55 -6.72 1.12 8.95
CA ALA A 55 -7.64 2.25 8.93
C ALA A 55 -8.97 1.92 8.26
N ILE A 56 -8.95 1.13 7.18
CA ILE A 56 -10.16 0.64 6.49
C ILE A 56 -10.93 -0.34 7.39
N GLU A 57 -10.22 -1.29 8.01
CA GLU A 57 -10.84 -2.29 8.92
C GLU A 57 -11.52 -1.65 10.13
N HIS A 58 -11.01 -0.51 10.59
CA HIS A 58 -11.53 0.23 11.75
C HIS A 58 -12.47 1.39 11.39
N ASP A 59 -12.76 1.65 10.11
CA ASP A 59 -13.53 2.80 9.63
C ASP A 59 -12.97 4.16 10.12
N ASP A 60 -11.65 4.25 10.33
CA ASP A 60 -11.00 5.48 10.79
C ASP A 60 -10.62 6.37 9.60
N ARG A 61 -11.57 7.22 9.21
CA ARG A 61 -11.42 8.13 8.06
C ARG A 61 -10.22 9.07 8.14
N SER A 62 -9.88 9.55 9.33
CA SER A 62 -8.76 10.49 9.50
C SER A 62 -7.44 9.78 9.29
N VAL A 63 -7.30 8.60 9.89
CA VAL A 63 -6.13 7.74 9.77
C VAL A 63 -5.98 7.20 8.34
N PHE A 64 -7.10 6.85 7.69
CA PHE A 64 -7.14 6.45 6.28
C PHE A 64 -6.53 7.52 5.38
N GLU A 65 -7.00 8.77 5.45
CA GLU A 65 -6.50 9.85 4.59
C GLU A 65 -5.05 10.23 4.91
N TYR A 66 -4.61 10.03 6.14
CA TYR A 66 -3.21 10.19 6.50
C TYR A 66 -2.34 9.13 5.82
N PHE A 67 -2.60 7.84 6.06
CA PHE A 67 -1.77 6.76 5.54
C PHE A 67 -1.90 6.57 4.03
N ARG A 68 -3.06 6.89 3.43
CA ARG A 68 -3.22 6.94 1.97
C ARG A 68 -2.23 7.93 1.34
N ARG A 69 -2.10 9.13 1.93
CA ARG A 69 -1.12 10.13 1.46
C ARG A 69 0.32 9.66 1.65
N GLN A 70 0.64 9.07 2.80
CA GLN A 70 2.00 8.53 3.06
C GLN A 70 2.35 7.41 2.08
N ALA A 71 1.46 6.43 1.89
CA ALA A 71 1.63 5.31 0.98
C ALA A 71 1.82 5.75 -0.48
N LEU A 72 1.07 6.76 -0.93
CA LEU A 72 1.20 7.32 -2.28
C LEU A 72 2.47 8.18 -2.45
N ALA A 73 2.96 8.81 -1.39
CA ALA A 73 4.18 9.62 -1.41
C ALA A 73 5.46 8.76 -1.31
N ALA A 74 5.41 7.63 -0.62
CA ALA A 74 6.57 6.77 -0.37
C ALA A 74 7.16 6.19 -1.67
N GLU A 75 8.40 6.53 -2.00
CA GLU A 75 9.07 6.06 -3.21
C GLU A 75 9.12 4.51 -3.26
N PRO A 76 8.86 3.91 -4.43
CA PRO A 76 9.06 2.48 -4.64
C PRO A 76 10.44 1.99 -4.21
N PHE A 77 10.49 0.93 -3.40
CA PHE A 77 11.75 0.31 -2.98
C PHE A 77 12.36 -0.63 -4.03
N TRP A 78 11.58 -1.11 -5.01
CA TRP A 78 12.11 -1.94 -6.10
C TRP A 78 12.77 -1.06 -7.18
N LEU A 79 13.96 -1.48 -7.62
CA LEU A 79 14.57 -0.98 -8.85
C LEU A 79 13.59 -1.19 -10.00
N HIS A 80 13.33 -0.14 -10.78
CA HIS A 80 12.44 -0.24 -11.93
C HIS A 80 13.06 -1.24 -12.93
N SER A 81 12.47 -2.43 -13.07
CA SER A 81 12.79 -3.34 -14.17
C SER A 81 12.19 -2.77 -15.46
N GLY A 82 12.74 -1.67 -15.98
CA GLY A 82 12.16 -1.03 -17.15
C GLY A 82 12.69 0.35 -17.46
N LYS A 83 13.94 0.39 -17.96
CA LYS A 83 14.48 1.33 -18.96
C LYS A 83 14.39 2.84 -18.72
N ARG A 84 15.58 3.45 -18.62
CA ARG A 84 15.89 4.79 -19.13
C ARG A 84 15.51 4.93 -20.60
#